data_AF-A0A970GWI0-F1
#
_entry.id   AF-A0A970GWI0-F1
#
_cell.length_a   1.000
_cell.length_b   1.000
_cell.length_c   1.000
_cell.angle_alpha   90.00
_cell.angle_beta   90.00
_cell.angle_gamma   90.00
#
_symmetry.space_group_name_H-M   'P 1'
#
loop_
_entity.id
_entity.type
_entity.pdbx_description
1 polymer ?
#
loop_
_entity_poly.entity_id
_entity_poly.type
_entity_poly.pdbx_seq_one_letter_code
_entity_poly.pdbx_strand_id
1 'polypeptide(L)'
;MTICSVEGAHNDYARLMADEAIDFAASPFAYTKGRAQGVHWGFQCALECAGLHGKPFFVESDVRTCLSRPLSEAMPESAPHVNRLYDGVLWRGPPDVRGSLGQMIRAFGDAALHGAAMWWFDMLGGWYASEPFMEFHKRACELYPVVSTAEPQAAIAVFVDEAAIGCFTERAVETCSSLLFRQMSQIGASGAMYHTYMLTDLPQVDPERYRMAILVFPAFMEPETRAALAKWRRGGRTVVQTFLPGYYGSGIEAATGFRVHEAPGIRKVSASWHGQAFVEEPAIPDIRIEPACGDIVLAVTDDGDPAVIMRRHDDYQEVLALVPCMPAGLVRELVLLSAGHVWSHTGDCISANSRYVCIHAASDGVKRIYLPRKGRLLDIFSGEILKGNETWTEMEMGFGDSRIFEIV
;
A
#
# COMPACT_ATOMS: atom_id res chain seq x y z
N MET A 1 11.43 10.12 6.86
CA MET A 1 10.00 10.36 7.13
C MET A 1 9.33 9.03 6.82
N THR A 2 8.83 8.31 7.82
CA THR A 2 8.38 6.91 7.68
C THR A 2 6.89 6.86 8.06
N ILE A 3 6.05 6.04 7.39
CA ILE A 3 4.58 6.27 7.30
C ILE A 3 4.02 6.53 8.68
N CYS A 4 4.36 5.66 9.63
CA CYS A 4 4.54 5.93 11.04
C CYS A 4 5.45 4.82 11.61
N SER A 5 6.26 5.11 12.61
CA SER A 5 6.97 4.10 13.40
C SER A 5 7.39 4.66 14.76
N VAL A 6 7.51 3.80 15.77
CA VAL A 6 7.78 4.24 17.15
C VAL A 6 9.17 4.87 17.30
N GLU A 7 10.21 4.31 16.66
CA GLU A 7 11.60 4.79 16.78
C GLU A 7 12.11 5.58 15.56
N GLY A 8 11.52 5.36 14.38
CA GLY A 8 12.11 5.76 13.10
C GLY A 8 11.29 6.78 12.31
N ALA A 9 10.29 7.40 12.95
CA ALA A 9 9.41 8.38 12.33
C ALA A 9 9.15 9.57 13.26
N HIS A 10 8.91 10.72 12.64
CA HIS A 10 8.52 11.94 13.34
C HIS A 10 7.04 11.91 13.79
N ASN A 11 6.19 11.08 13.16
CA ASN A 11 4.76 10.90 13.46
C ASN A 11 3.97 12.21 13.62
N ASP A 12 4.21 13.18 12.74
CA ASP A 12 3.57 14.49 12.74
C ASP A 12 3.43 15.01 11.29
N TYR A 13 3.23 14.07 10.37
CA TYR A 13 3.19 14.33 8.94
C TYR A 13 2.02 15.25 8.59
N ALA A 14 0.87 15.10 9.28
CA ALA A 14 -0.27 15.99 9.07
C ALA A 14 0.08 17.45 9.38
N ARG A 15 0.84 17.71 10.46
CA ARG A 15 1.30 19.07 10.80
C ARG A 15 2.27 19.60 9.75
N LEU A 16 3.22 18.79 9.31
CA LEU A 16 4.19 19.19 8.29
C LEU A 16 3.50 19.53 6.95
N MET A 17 2.47 18.77 6.58
CA MET A 17 1.74 19.02 5.33
C MET A 17 0.81 20.24 5.44
N ALA A 18 0.29 20.56 6.63
CA ALA A 18 -0.49 21.78 6.85
C ALA A 18 0.36 23.07 6.96
N ASP A 19 1.67 22.98 7.23
CA ASP A 19 2.54 24.15 7.44
C ASP A 19 2.89 24.86 6.12
N GLU A 20 2.46 26.10 5.92
CA GLU A 20 2.72 26.90 4.71
C GLU A 20 4.22 27.15 4.45
N ALA A 21 5.10 27.00 5.46
CA ALA A 21 6.55 27.13 5.29
C ALA A 21 7.21 25.90 4.64
N ILE A 22 6.48 24.80 4.47
CA ILE A 22 6.97 23.57 3.83
C ILE A 22 6.45 23.50 2.40
N ASP A 23 7.34 23.63 1.41
CA ASP A 23 6.95 23.65 -0.01
C ASP A 23 6.67 22.25 -0.60
N PHE A 24 7.36 21.22 -0.13
CA PHE A 24 7.25 19.85 -0.65
C PHE A 24 7.69 18.81 0.38
N ALA A 25 7.33 17.55 0.12
CA ALA A 25 7.83 16.40 0.88
C ALA A 25 8.63 15.46 -0.03
N ALA A 26 9.55 14.71 0.56
CA ALA A 26 10.27 13.68 -0.16
C ALA A 26 10.61 12.48 0.73
N SER A 27 10.63 11.30 0.14
CA SER A 27 11.09 10.07 0.78
C SER A 27 11.48 9.03 -0.26
N PRO A 28 12.31 8.04 0.08
CA PRO A 28 12.40 6.83 -0.73
C PRO A 28 11.11 6.00 -0.66
N PHE A 29 11.05 4.93 -1.45
CA PHE A 29 10.04 3.89 -1.24
C PHE A 29 10.17 3.25 0.16
N ALA A 30 9.07 2.73 0.70
CA ALA A 30 9.10 1.99 1.96
C ALA A 30 10.03 0.77 1.84
N TYR A 31 10.82 0.53 2.88
CA TYR A 31 11.76 -0.59 2.94
C TYR A 31 11.07 -1.94 3.23
N THR A 32 9.78 -2.08 2.91
CA THR A 32 9.00 -3.28 3.20
C THR A 32 9.65 -4.51 2.56
N LYS A 33 9.97 -5.51 3.40
CA LYS A 33 10.75 -6.71 3.02
C LYS A 33 12.03 -6.40 2.22
N GLY A 34 12.72 -5.32 2.58
CA GLY A 34 13.95 -4.90 1.90
C GLY A 34 13.75 -4.49 0.43
N ARG A 35 12.50 -4.21 0.02
CA ARG A 35 12.12 -3.97 -1.37
C ARG A 35 12.46 -5.16 -2.27
N ALA A 36 12.07 -6.35 -1.84
CA ALA A 36 12.17 -7.57 -2.63
C ALA A 36 11.32 -7.49 -3.92
N GLN A 37 11.67 -8.34 -4.90
CA GLN A 37 10.83 -8.57 -6.09
C GLN A 37 9.51 -9.24 -5.69
N GLY A 38 8.45 -8.97 -6.45
CA GLY A 38 7.13 -9.56 -6.29
C GLY A 38 6.36 -9.14 -5.03
N VAL A 39 6.82 -8.12 -4.32
CA VAL A 39 6.18 -7.58 -3.11
C VAL A 39 5.85 -6.12 -3.32
N HIS A 40 4.64 -5.65 -2.98
CA HIS A 40 4.28 -4.24 -3.07
C HIS A 40 5.18 -3.32 -2.21
N TRP A 41 5.56 -2.17 -2.77
CA TRP A 41 6.48 -1.18 -2.22
C TRP A 41 5.61 0.04 -1.94
N GLY A 42 5.06 0.11 -0.74
CA GLY A 42 4.37 1.32 -0.31
C GLY A 42 5.32 2.53 -0.33
N PHE A 43 4.76 3.71 -0.18
CA PHE A 43 5.55 4.91 0.04
C PHE A 43 5.96 5.01 1.51
N GLN A 44 7.07 5.69 1.78
CA GLN A 44 7.50 5.94 3.15
C GLN A 44 6.61 6.95 3.86
N CYS A 45 5.74 7.70 3.20
CA CYS A 45 4.71 8.54 3.83
C CYS A 45 3.36 8.35 3.15
N ALA A 46 2.31 8.92 3.73
CA ALA A 46 1.01 9.00 3.07
C ALA A 46 1.13 9.96 1.87
N LEU A 47 1.40 9.42 0.68
CA LEU A 47 1.81 10.20 -0.48
C LEU A 47 0.75 11.25 -0.87
N GLU A 48 -0.52 10.84 -0.88
CA GLU A 48 -1.62 11.68 -1.33
C GLU A 48 -2.03 12.74 -0.32
N CYS A 49 -1.59 12.62 0.94
CA CYS A 49 -1.70 13.72 1.91
C CYS A 49 -0.92 14.95 1.44
N ALA A 50 0.29 14.82 0.89
CA ALA A 50 1.01 15.99 0.35
C ALA A 50 0.20 16.70 -0.76
N GLY A 51 -0.31 15.93 -1.73
CA GLY A 51 -1.11 16.48 -2.83
C GLY A 51 -2.41 17.13 -2.36
N LEU A 52 -3.07 16.57 -1.34
CA LEU A 52 -4.27 17.15 -0.73
C LEU A 52 -4.00 18.53 -0.13
N HIS A 53 -2.81 18.73 0.43
CA HIS A 53 -2.35 20.01 0.99
C HIS A 53 -1.65 20.90 -0.04
N GLY A 54 -1.77 20.60 -1.35
CA GLY A 54 -1.24 21.42 -2.43
C GLY A 54 0.28 21.32 -2.62
N LYS A 55 0.93 20.29 -2.05
CA LYS A 55 2.38 20.12 -2.05
C LYS A 55 2.79 18.93 -2.93
N PRO A 56 3.79 19.07 -3.82
CA PRO A 56 4.32 17.93 -4.54
C PRO A 56 5.04 16.97 -3.58
N PHE A 57 4.98 15.69 -3.90
CA PHE A 57 5.75 14.64 -3.23
C PHE A 57 6.81 14.10 -4.18
N PHE A 58 8.06 14.05 -3.73
CA PHE A 58 9.17 13.48 -4.49
C PHE A 58 9.57 12.12 -3.94
N VAL A 59 9.55 11.11 -4.82
CA VAL A 59 9.98 9.75 -4.51
C VAL A 59 11.45 9.57 -4.89
N GLU A 60 12.30 9.34 -3.89
CA GLU A 60 13.67 8.89 -4.12
C GLU A 60 13.68 7.43 -4.58
N SER A 61 14.15 7.20 -5.80
CA SER A 61 14.25 5.87 -6.38
C SER A 61 15.68 5.34 -6.25
N ASP A 62 16.02 4.87 -5.06
CA ASP A 62 17.25 4.15 -4.72
C ASP A 62 17.10 2.63 -5.03
N VAL A 63 16.79 2.33 -6.30
CA VAL A 63 16.54 0.98 -6.80
C VAL A 63 17.86 0.26 -7.05
N ARG A 64 18.15 -0.77 -6.24
CA ARG A 64 19.31 -1.64 -6.46
C ARG A 64 19.14 -2.46 -7.73
N THR A 65 20.23 -2.68 -8.45
CA THR A 65 20.29 -3.46 -9.69
C THR A 65 21.28 -4.61 -9.54
N CYS A 66 21.41 -5.45 -10.56
CA CYS A 66 22.44 -6.49 -10.65
C CYS A 66 23.88 -5.94 -10.66
N LEU A 67 24.05 -4.61 -10.76
CA LEU A 67 25.34 -3.93 -10.67
C LEU A 67 25.60 -3.34 -9.27
N SER A 68 24.60 -3.31 -8.38
CA SER A 68 24.78 -2.81 -7.02
C SER A 68 25.82 -3.66 -6.27
N ARG A 69 26.84 -2.98 -5.76
CA ARG A 69 27.92 -3.57 -4.96
C ARG A 69 27.84 -3.05 -3.53
N PRO A 70 28.27 -3.85 -2.54
CA PRO A 70 28.37 -3.38 -1.17
C PRO A 70 29.42 -2.28 -1.03
N LEU A 71 29.35 -1.48 0.04
CA LEU A 71 30.21 -0.31 0.22
C LEU A 71 31.70 -0.66 0.23
N SER A 72 32.10 -1.79 0.82
CA SER A 72 33.51 -2.21 0.84
C SER A 72 34.09 -2.51 -0.53
N GLU A 73 33.24 -2.80 -1.53
CA GLU A 73 33.67 -3.04 -2.91
C GLU A 73 33.58 -1.77 -3.76
N ALA A 74 32.54 -0.96 -3.57
CA ALA A 74 32.29 0.23 -4.39
C ALA A 74 33.16 1.43 -3.96
N MET A 75 33.33 1.63 -2.65
CA MET A 75 34.05 2.77 -2.04
C MET A 75 34.83 2.30 -0.80
N PRO A 76 35.88 1.47 -0.96
CA PRO A 76 36.60 0.84 0.14
C PRO A 76 37.18 1.85 1.16
N GLU A 77 37.55 3.04 0.72
CA GLU A 77 38.06 4.13 1.56
C GLU A 77 37.00 4.74 2.49
N SER A 78 35.72 4.60 2.13
CA SER A 78 34.58 5.05 2.92
C SER A 78 33.97 3.92 3.75
N ALA A 79 34.43 2.68 3.55
CA ALA A 79 33.88 1.50 4.21
C ALA A 79 34.37 1.42 5.67
N PRO A 80 33.47 1.40 6.66
CA PRO A 80 33.87 1.30 8.06
C PRO A 80 34.49 -0.07 8.35
N HIS A 81 35.65 -0.08 9.03
CA HIS A 81 36.42 -1.31 9.28
C HIS A 81 35.67 -2.38 10.11
N VAL A 82 34.75 -1.96 10.98
CA VAL A 82 34.04 -2.85 11.91
C VAL A 82 32.56 -3.00 11.56
N ASN A 83 31.92 -1.93 11.08
CA ASN A 83 30.48 -1.93 10.81
C ASN A 83 30.18 -2.58 9.44
N ARG A 84 29.67 -3.82 9.46
CA ARG A 84 29.34 -4.56 8.24
C ARG A 84 27.93 -4.32 7.71
N LEU A 85 27.19 -3.34 8.25
CA LEU A 85 25.83 -3.04 7.81
C LEU A 85 25.75 -2.73 6.31
N TYR A 86 26.77 -2.04 5.78
CA TYR A 86 26.87 -1.62 4.38
C TYR A 86 27.31 -2.74 3.41
N ASP A 87 27.59 -3.92 3.94
CA ASP A 87 27.95 -5.13 3.19
C ASP A 87 26.89 -6.23 3.36
N GLY A 88 25.76 -5.89 3.99
CA GLY A 88 24.63 -6.79 4.21
C GLY A 88 23.82 -7.08 2.93
N VAL A 89 22.95 -8.08 3.03
CA VAL A 89 22.08 -8.53 1.93
C VAL A 89 21.13 -7.44 1.39
N LEU A 90 20.83 -6.42 2.19
CA LEU A 90 19.98 -5.28 1.82
C LEU A 90 20.50 -4.51 0.60
N TRP A 91 21.82 -4.51 0.41
CA TRP A 91 22.53 -3.78 -0.65
C TRP A 91 22.62 -4.55 -1.97
N ARG A 92 22.14 -5.79 -2.00
CA ARG A 92 22.11 -6.61 -3.21
C ARG A 92 20.85 -6.26 -4.02
N GLY A 93 21.03 -6.03 -5.32
CA GLY A 93 19.91 -5.95 -6.24
C GLY A 93 19.51 -7.30 -6.82
N PRO A 94 18.56 -7.31 -7.77
CA PRO A 94 18.20 -8.51 -8.54
C PRO A 94 19.43 -9.16 -9.19
N PRO A 95 19.42 -10.47 -9.46
CA PRO A 95 20.61 -11.18 -9.93
C PRO A 95 21.00 -10.85 -11.38
N ASP A 96 20.09 -10.27 -12.17
CA ASP A 96 20.28 -10.02 -13.59
C ASP A 96 19.63 -8.70 -14.08
N VAL A 97 19.90 -8.39 -15.35
CA VAL A 97 19.39 -7.19 -16.03
C VAL A 97 17.87 -7.17 -16.09
N ARG A 98 17.22 -8.32 -16.34
CA ARG A 98 15.76 -8.43 -16.44
C ARG A 98 15.10 -8.06 -15.12
N GLY A 99 15.55 -8.65 -14.02
CA GLY A 99 15.03 -8.37 -12.69
C GLY A 99 15.26 -6.92 -12.27
N SER A 100 16.41 -6.34 -12.66
CA SER A 100 16.72 -4.92 -12.42
C SER A 100 15.79 -4.00 -13.20
N LEU A 101 15.58 -4.25 -14.50
CA LEU A 101 14.62 -3.50 -15.31
C LEU A 101 13.19 -3.63 -14.78
N GLY A 102 12.79 -4.82 -14.32
CA GLY A 102 11.50 -5.02 -13.65
C GLY A 102 11.31 -4.08 -12.46
N GLN A 103 12.30 -3.99 -11.56
CA GLN A 103 12.22 -3.08 -10.41
C GLN A 103 12.25 -1.60 -10.83
N MET A 104 13.03 -1.24 -11.85
CA MET A 104 13.10 0.12 -12.37
C MET A 104 11.78 0.56 -13.02
N ILE A 105 11.21 -0.28 -13.91
CA ILE A 105 9.91 -0.03 -14.54
C ILE A 105 8.82 0.12 -13.49
N ARG A 106 8.84 -0.75 -12.48
CA ARG A 106 7.92 -0.66 -11.36
C ARG A 106 8.04 0.65 -10.59
N ALA A 107 9.25 1.03 -10.18
CA ALA A 107 9.46 2.27 -9.42
C ALA A 107 8.99 3.49 -10.22
N PHE A 108 9.29 3.53 -11.52
CA PHE A 108 8.76 4.53 -12.44
C PHE A 108 7.23 4.51 -12.49
N GLY A 109 6.63 3.32 -12.64
CA GLY A 109 5.18 3.15 -12.68
C GLY A 109 4.49 3.62 -11.41
N ASP A 110 4.95 3.17 -10.25
CA ASP A 110 4.37 3.53 -8.95
C ASP A 110 4.46 5.04 -8.71
N ALA A 111 5.60 5.69 -8.95
CA ALA A 111 5.69 7.15 -8.77
C ALA A 111 4.87 7.92 -9.82
N ALA A 112 5.04 7.61 -11.11
CA ALA A 112 4.41 8.37 -12.18
C ALA A 112 2.88 8.20 -12.21
N LEU A 113 2.35 7.00 -11.99
CA LEU A 113 0.90 6.76 -12.06
C LEU A 113 0.15 7.30 -10.82
N HIS A 114 0.85 7.55 -9.72
CA HIS A 114 0.35 8.34 -8.58
C HIS A 114 0.46 9.86 -8.79
N GLY A 115 1.10 10.32 -9.88
CA GLY A 115 1.36 11.74 -10.14
C GLY A 115 2.48 12.33 -9.28
N ALA A 116 3.32 11.49 -8.66
CA ALA A 116 4.43 11.93 -7.82
C ALA A 116 5.64 12.33 -8.66
N ALA A 117 6.41 13.30 -8.14
CA ALA A 117 7.75 13.59 -8.65
C ALA A 117 8.72 12.49 -8.25
N MET A 118 9.83 12.34 -8.99
CA MET A 118 10.84 11.34 -8.64
C MET A 118 12.24 11.72 -9.09
N TRP A 119 13.24 11.19 -8.39
CA TRP A 119 14.63 11.16 -8.86
C TRP A 119 15.21 9.76 -8.69
N TRP A 120 16.18 9.42 -9.54
CA TRP A 120 16.95 8.20 -9.42
C TRP A 120 18.18 8.44 -8.54
N PHE A 121 18.35 7.63 -7.50
CA PHE A 121 19.48 7.76 -6.58
C PHE A 121 20.47 6.62 -6.77
N ASP A 122 21.65 6.94 -7.29
CA ASP A 122 22.77 6.02 -7.50
C ASP A 122 23.72 6.11 -6.30
N MET A 123 23.33 5.48 -5.19
CA MET A 123 23.89 5.77 -3.86
C MET A 123 25.42 5.61 -3.77
N LEU A 124 25.99 4.61 -4.44
CA LEU A 124 27.43 4.30 -4.41
C LEU A 124 28.11 4.44 -5.78
N GLY A 125 27.38 4.97 -6.76
CA GLY A 125 27.84 5.05 -8.14
C GLY A 125 27.79 3.70 -8.88
N GLY A 126 27.36 3.74 -10.13
CA GLY A 126 27.44 2.62 -11.06
C GLY A 126 26.27 1.64 -10.99
N TRP A 127 25.25 1.86 -10.16
CA TRP A 127 24.07 0.99 -10.11
C TRP A 127 23.34 0.96 -11.45
N TYR A 128 23.39 2.05 -12.21
CA TYR A 128 22.72 2.18 -13.50
C TYR A 128 23.68 2.17 -14.69
N ALA A 129 24.97 1.86 -14.48
CA ALA A 129 26.02 1.94 -15.51
C ALA A 129 26.02 0.75 -16.49
N SER A 130 24.87 0.45 -17.09
CA SER A 130 24.75 -0.44 -18.24
C SER A 130 23.88 0.19 -19.32
N GLU A 131 24.12 -0.17 -20.58
CA GLU A 131 23.35 0.30 -21.72
C GLU A 131 21.83 0.06 -21.57
N PRO A 132 21.34 -1.13 -21.15
CA PRO A 132 19.91 -1.34 -20.91
C PRO A 132 19.30 -0.40 -19.87
N PHE A 133 20.02 -0.12 -18.78
CA PHE A 133 19.52 0.78 -17.73
C PHE A 133 19.51 2.22 -18.19
N MET A 134 20.51 2.67 -18.95
CA MET A 134 20.56 4.02 -19.50
C MET A 134 19.50 4.26 -20.58
N GLU A 135 19.22 3.27 -21.43
CA GLU A 135 18.12 3.35 -22.40
C GLU A 135 16.77 3.44 -21.70
N PHE A 136 16.57 2.66 -20.62
CA PHE A 136 15.38 2.80 -19.78
C PHE A 136 15.26 4.23 -19.23
N HIS A 137 16.32 4.81 -18.64
CA HIS A 137 16.26 6.16 -18.07
C HIS A 137 15.90 7.20 -19.11
N LYS A 138 16.50 7.13 -20.30
CA LYS A 138 16.17 8.02 -21.42
C LYS A 138 14.68 7.93 -21.74
N ARG A 139 14.16 6.70 -21.89
CA ARG A 139 12.76 6.51 -22.25
C ARG A 139 11.79 6.89 -21.13
N ALA A 140 12.14 6.62 -19.88
CA ALA A 140 11.38 7.04 -18.71
C ALA A 140 11.29 8.57 -18.61
N CYS A 141 12.39 9.30 -18.85
CA CYS A 141 12.39 10.76 -18.89
C CYS A 141 11.47 11.32 -19.99
N GLU A 142 11.46 10.70 -21.18
CA GLU A 142 10.59 11.10 -22.28
C GLU A 142 9.11 10.81 -22.00
N LEU A 143 8.81 9.70 -21.30
CA LEU A 143 7.46 9.27 -20.96
C LEU A 143 6.87 9.99 -19.74
N TYR A 144 7.71 10.40 -18.79
CA TYR A 144 7.25 10.94 -17.50
C TYR A 144 6.20 12.06 -17.64
N PRO A 145 6.40 13.12 -18.47
CA PRO A 145 5.45 14.24 -18.53
C PRO A 145 4.05 13.86 -19.04
N VAL A 146 3.93 12.79 -19.83
CA VAL A 146 2.65 12.34 -20.37
C VAL A 146 1.99 11.28 -19.48
N VAL A 147 2.79 10.47 -18.79
CA VAL A 147 2.29 9.44 -17.89
C VAL A 147 1.81 10.05 -16.57
N SER A 148 2.56 11.00 -15.99
CA SER A 148 2.28 11.55 -14.66
C SER A 148 1.16 12.58 -14.60
N THR A 149 0.72 13.11 -15.75
CA THR A 149 -0.34 14.12 -15.83
C THR A 149 -1.75 13.52 -15.94
N ALA A 150 -1.87 12.22 -16.15
CA ALA A 150 -3.17 11.54 -16.18
C ALA A 150 -3.70 11.30 -14.75
N GLU A 151 -5.01 11.52 -14.54
CA GLU A 151 -5.65 11.43 -13.22
C GLU A 151 -5.51 10.03 -12.61
N PRO A 152 -4.89 9.87 -11.42
CA PRO A 152 -4.78 8.59 -10.72
C PRO A 152 -6.14 7.90 -10.48
N GLN A 153 -6.17 6.57 -10.51
CA GLN A 153 -7.41 5.77 -10.43
C GLN A 153 -7.35 4.78 -9.26
N ALA A 154 -7.46 5.29 -8.04
CA ALA A 154 -7.54 4.49 -6.82
C ALA A 154 -8.98 4.13 -6.46
N ALA A 155 -9.25 2.86 -6.16
CA ALA A 155 -10.55 2.42 -5.63
C ALA A 155 -10.65 2.57 -4.10
N ILE A 156 -9.49 2.63 -3.43
CA ILE A 156 -9.35 2.58 -1.98
C ILE A 156 -8.70 3.88 -1.47
N ALA A 157 -9.30 4.51 -0.46
CA ALA A 157 -8.63 5.52 0.36
C ALA A 157 -8.20 4.88 1.69
N VAL A 158 -6.91 4.94 2.00
CA VAL A 158 -6.34 4.44 3.25
C VAL A 158 -6.02 5.62 4.15
N PHE A 159 -6.50 5.59 5.37
CA PHE A 159 -6.28 6.61 6.39
C PHE A 159 -5.42 6.05 7.50
N VAL A 160 -4.25 6.65 7.73
CA VAL A 160 -3.30 6.24 8.77
C VAL A 160 -3.43 7.17 9.97
N ASP A 161 -3.62 6.60 11.16
CA ASP A 161 -3.62 7.37 12.41
C ASP A 161 -2.20 7.43 13.00
N GLU A 162 -1.53 8.56 12.83
CA GLU A 162 -0.18 8.75 13.37
C GLU A 162 -0.14 8.90 14.88
N ALA A 163 -1.23 9.39 15.50
CA ALA A 163 -1.34 9.50 16.94
C ALA A 163 -1.44 8.11 17.60
N ALA A 164 -2.06 7.15 16.91
CA ALA A 164 -2.19 5.77 17.39
C ALA A 164 -0.83 5.07 17.61
N ILE A 165 0.22 5.48 16.88
CA ILE A 165 1.55 4.90 17.08
C ILE A 165 2.18 5.33 18.40
N GLY A 166 1.79 6.49 18.94
CA GLY A 166 2.18 6.92 20.29
C GLY A 166 1.63 6.03 21.42
N CYS A 167 0.66 5.14 21.14
CA CYS A 167 0.14 4.18 22.10
C CYS A 167 1.04 2.94 22.28
N PHE A 168 2.08 2.79 21.46
CA PHE A 168 2.99 1.66 21.51
C PHE A 168 4.31 2.00 22.20
N THR A 169 4.88 1.00 22.89
CA THR A 169 6.28 1.07 23.35
C THR A 169 7.23 0.73 22.21
N GLU A 170 8.50 1.10 22.36
CA GLU A 170 9.60 0.73 21.46
C GLU A 170 9.68 -0.79 21.20
N ARG A 171 9.19 -1.63 22.12
CA ARG A 171 9.20 -3.09 21.97
C ARG A 171 8.15 -3.63 20.98
N ALA A 172 7.20 -2.81 20.53
CA ALA A 172 6.09 -3.22 19.67
C ALA A 172 6.37 -3.02 18.16
N VAL A 173 7.65 -2.99 17.75
CA VAL A 173 8.07 -2.79 16.35
C VAL A 173 7.37 -3.75 15.39
N GLU A 174 7.26 -5.02 15.77
CA GLU A 174 6.66 -6.05 14.92
C GLU A 174 5.16 -5.81 14.71
N THR A 175 4.42 -5.49 15.78
CA THR A 175 3.00 -5.15 15.69
C THR A 175 2.78 -3.92 14.82
N CYS A 176 3.58 -2.85 15.00
CA CYS A 176 3.51 -1.66 14.16
C CYS A 176 3.83 -1.95 12.69
N SER A 177 4.80 -2.84 12.46
CA SER A 177 5.18 -3.27 11.11
C SER A 177 4.03 -4.01 10.42
N SER A 178 3.34 -4.87 11.16
CA SER A 178 2.18 -5.61 10.68
C SER A 178 0.97 -4.70 10.41
N LEU A 179 0.76 -3.69 11.25
CA LEU A 179 -0.33 -2.71 11.10
C LEU A 179 -0.17 -1.82 9.88
N LEU A 180 1.05 -1.38 9.59
CA LEU A 180 1.32 -0.38 8.56
C LEU A 180 2.00 -1.00 7.34
N PHE A 181 3.29 -1.35 7.44
CA PHE A 181 4.06 -1.78 6.27
C PHE A 181 3.49 -3.03 5.60
N ARG A 182 3.21 -4.07 6.38
CA ARG A 182 2.72 -5.34 5.82
C ARG A 182 1.28 -5.21 5.35
N GLN A 183 0.44 -4.45 6.07
CA GLN A 183 -0.90 -4.14 5.62
C GLN A 183 -0.90 -3.36 4.29
N MET A 184 -0.03 -2.36 4.13
CA MET A 184 0.10 -1.63 2.86
C MET A 184 0.55 -2.58 1.74
N SER A 185 1.46 -3.51 2.02
CA SER A 185 1.84 -4.53 1.04
C SER A 185 0.68 -5.43 0.63
N GLN A 186 -0.19 -5.82 1.56
CA GLN A 186 -1.39 -6.61 1.25
C GLN A 186 -2.41 -5.79 0.44
N ILE A 187 -2.60 -4.51 0.76
CA ILE A 187 -3.51 -3.62 0.02
C ILE A 187 -3.00 -3.43 -1.41
N GLY A 188 -1.71 -3.18 -1.61
CA GLY A 188 -1.14 -3.04 -2.96
C GLY A 188 -1.13 -4.32 -3.79
N ALA A 189 -1.19 -5.50 -3.14
CA ALA A 189 -1.36 -6.79 -3.79
C ALA A 189 -2.83 -7.18 -4.03
N SER A 190 -3.80 -6.32 -3.68
CA SER A 190 -5.23 -6.59 -3.88
C SER A 190 -5.66 -6.53 -5.35
N GLY A 191 -4.80 -6.04 -6.25
CA GLY A 191 -5.13 -5.78 -7.64
C GLY A 191 -5.93 -4.50 -7.87
N ALA A 192 -6.18 -3.71 -6.82
CA ALA A 192 -6.72 -2.37 -6.89
C ALA A 192 -5.68 -1.35 -6.41
N MET A 193 -5.63 -0.20 -7.07
CA MET A 193 -4.81 0.92 -6.60
C MET A 193 -5.47 1.58 -5.39
N TYR A 194 -4.63 2.10 -4.51
CA TYR A 194 -5.03 2.79 -3.30
C TYR A 194 -4.29 4.13 -3.17
N HIS A 195 -4.93 5.08 -2.49
CA HIS A 195 -4.30 6.30 -2.01
C HIS A 195 -4.16 6.26 -0.49
N THR A 196 -3.21 7.02 0.04
CA THR A 196 -2.84 7.09 1.45
C THR A 196 -2.93 8.52 1.96
N TYR A 197 -3.64 8.69 3.06
CA TYR A 197 -3.88 9.95 3.74
C TYR A 197 -3.60 9.80 5.24
N MET A 198 -3.44 10.93 5.94
CA MET A 198 -3.51 10.91 7.40
C MET A 198 -4.97 10.87 7.85
N LEU A 199 -5.26 10.26 9.00
CA LEU A 199 -6.63 10.15 9.50
C LEU A 199 -7.27 11.54 9.72
N THR A 200 -6.46 12.54 10.06
CA THR A 200 -6.87 13.94 10.18
C THR A 200 -7.33 14.57 8.86
N ASP A 201 -6.96 14.00 7.71
CA ASP A 201 -7.42 14.42 6.38
C ASP A 201 -8.80 13.88 6.01
N LEU A 202 -9.34 12.91 6.76
CA LEU A 202 -10.64 12.27 6.51
C LEU A 202 -11.79 13.27 6.20
N PRO A 203 -11.89 14.45 6.86
CA PRO A 203 -12.95 15.41 6.55
C PRO A 203 -12.82 16.09 5.17
N GLN A 204 -11.59 16.17 4.64
CA GLN A 204 -11.22 16.90 3.41
C GLN A 204 -11.23 16.00 2.17
N VAL A 205 -10.98 14.71 2.34
CA VAL A 205 -11.00 13.74 1.22
C VAL A 205 -12.43 13.54 0.72
N ASP A 206 -12.64 13.74 -0.58
CA ASP A 206 -13.92 13.49 -1.25
C ASP A 206 -14.19 11.98 -1.41
N PRO A 207 -15.21 11.43 -0.73
CA PRO A 207 -15.55 10.01 -0.85
C PRO A 207 -16.01 9.60 -2.26
N GLU A 208 -16.47 10.53 -3.12
CA GLU A 208 -16.93 10.23 -4.49
C GLU A 208 -15.82 9.71 -5.41
N ARG A 209 -14.57 9.95 -5.05
CA ARG A 209 -13.40 9.41 -5.75
C ARG A 209 -13.13 7.93 -5.44
N TYR A 210 -13.78 7.37 -4.42
CA TYR A 210 -13.43 6.05 -3.87
C TYR A 210 -14.67 5.16 -3.66
N ARG A 211 -14.43 3.85 -3.66
CA ARG A 211 -15.44 2.83 -3.31
C ARG A 211 -15.21 2.23 -1.92
N MET A 212 -14.00 2.36 -1.40
CA MET A 212 -13.63 1.81 -0.11
C MET A 212 -12.79 2.80 0.70
N ALA A 213 -13.05 2.89 2.00
CA ALA A 213 -12.16 3.51 2.98
C ALA A 213 -11.58 2.45 3.92
N ILE A 214 -10.29 2.53 4.22
CA ILE A 214 -9.62 1.72 5.23
C ILE A 214 -8.99 2.66 6.25
N LEU A 215 -9.55 2.72 7.46
CA LEU A 215 -8.95 3.40 8.59
C LEU A 215 -8.05 2.41 9.32
N VAL A 216 -6.74 2.66 9.28
CA VAL A 216 -5.72 1.79 9.87
C VAL A 216 -5.45 2.23 11.30
N PHE A 217 -5.86 1.38 12.25
CA PHE A 217 -5.76 1.62 13.69
C PHE A 217 -6.23 3.01 14.13
N PRO A 218 -7.49 3.40 13.90
CA PRO A 218 -7.99 4.68 14.37
C PRO A 218 -8.22 4.62 15.88
N ALA A 219 -7.17 4.83 16.68
CA ALA A 219 -7.11 4.43 18.08
C ALA A 219 -8.10 5.20 18.97
N PHE A 220 -8.30 6.48 18.67
CA PHE A 220 -9.09 7.40 19.51
C PHE A 220 -10.53 7.57 18.99
N MET A 221 -10.71 7.65 17.66
CA MET A 221 -12.00 7.87 17.01
C MET A 221 -12.80 9.01 17.66
N GLU A 222 -12.20 10.20 17.78
CA GLU A 222 -12.82 11.39 18.35
C GLU A 222 -14.15 11.77 17.65
N PRO A 223 -15.05 12.54 18.30
CA PRO A 223 -16.34 12.93 17.73
C PRO A 223 -16.26 13.51 16.31
N GLU A 224 -15.23 14.32 16.04
CA GLU A 224 -14.97 14.94 14.74
C GLU A 224 -14.64 13.89 13.68
N THR A 225 -13.78 12.92 14.00
CA THR A 225 -13.44 11.80 13.13
C THR A 225 -14.66 10.94 12.83
N ARG A 226 -15.50 10.65 13.83
CA ARG A 226 -16.75 9.90 13.63
C ARG A 226 -17.75 10.65 12.75
N ALA A 227 -17.86 11.97 12.92
CA ALA A 227 -18.70 12.82 12.08
C ALA A 227 -18.18 12.88 10.63
N ALA A 228 -16.86 12.95 10.43
CA ALA A 228 -16.25 12.88 9.11
C ALA A 228 -16.47 11.52 8.44
N LEU A 229 -16.34 10.42 9.20
CA LEU A 229 -16.57 9.06 8.71
C LEU A 229 -18.01 8.84 8.23
N ALA A 230 -18.99 9.53 8.82
CA ALA A 230 -20.38 9.47 8.35
C ALA A 230 -20.54 9.85 6.87
N LYS A 231 -19.61 10.64 6.30
CA LYS A 231 -19.62 10.96 4.87
C LYS A 231 -19.37 9.76 3.97
N TRP A 232 -18.68 8.74 4.48
CA TRP A 232 -18.29 7.52 3.77
C TRP A 232 -19.33 6.40 3.87
N ARG A 233 -20.30 6.54 4.77
CA ARG A 233 -21.38 5.57 5.04
C ARG A 233 -22.57 5.73 4.07
N ARG A 234 -22.30 5.65 2.76
CA ARG A 234 -23.29 5.77 1.68
C ARG A 234 -22.70 5.40 0.31
N GLY A 235 -23.55 5.27 -0.70
CA GLY A 235 -23.16 5.11 -2.11
C GLY A 235 -22.58 3.73 -2.43
N GLY A 236 -23.05 2.69 -1.72
CA GLY A 236 -22.59 1.31 -1.84
C GLY A 236 -21.17 1.05 -1.32
N ARG A 237 -20.57 2.00 -0.58
CA ARG A 237 -19.17 1.93 -0.15
C ARG A 237 -18.93 0.91 0.96
N THR A 238 -17.71 0.40 1.00
CA THR A 238 -17.19 -0.35 2.15
C THR A 238 -16.35 0.57 3.04
N VAL A 239 -16.69 0.65 4.33
CA VAL A 239 -15.86 1.31 5.35
C VAL A 239 -15.22 0.25 6.23
N VAL A 240 -13.90 0.17 6.21
CA VAL A 240 -13.12 -0.76 7.03
C VAL A 240 -12.41 -0.01 8.14
N GLN A 241 -12.56 -0.50 9.36
CA GLN A 241 -11.80 -0.05 10.52
C GLN A 241 -10.97 -1.22 11.03
N THR A 242 -9.65 -1.08 11.01
CA THR A 242 -8.74 -2.15 11.42
C THR A 242 -8.15 -1.86 12.79
N PHE A 243 -7.88 -2.94 13.53
CA PHE A 243 -7.15 -3.00 14.78
C PHE A 243 -7.64 -2.01 15.84
N LEU A 244 -8.53 -2.47 16.73
CA LEU A 244 -8.91 -1.75 17.95
C LEU A 244 -9.40 -0.29 17.75
N PRO A 245 -10.31 -0.02 16.80
CA PRO A 245 -10.80 1.34 16.56
C PRO A 245 -11.50 1.93 17.79
N GLY A 246 -11.06 3.11 18.23
CA GLY A 246 -11.63 3.80 19.40
C GLY A 246 -11.27 3.19 20.76
N TYR A 247 -10.41 2.16 20.82
CA TYR A 247 -10.03 1.49 22.07
C TYR A 247 -9.39 2.44 23.10
N TYR A 248 -8.63 3.44 22.66
CA TYR A 248 -8.02 4.44 23.54
C TYR A 248 -8.90 5.69 23.75
N GLY A 249 -10.07 5.74 23.10
CA GLY A 249 -11.06 6.82 23.23
C GLY A 249 -12.33 6.32 23.91
N SER A 250 -13.44 6.33 23.18
CA SER A 250 -14.76 5.96 23.71
C SER A 250 -15.00 4.45 23.90
N GLY A 251 -14.05 3.59 23.50
CA GLY A 251 -14.21 2.14 23.40
C GLY A 251 -14.72 1.69 22.02
N ILE A 252 -14.44 0.44 21.67
CA ILE A 252 -14.69 -0.12 20.32
C ILE A 252 -16.18 -0.13 19.98
N GLU A 253 -17.03 -0.55 20.92
CA GLU A 253 -18.48 -0.62 20.69
C GLU A 253 -19.08 0.77 20.47
N ALA A 254 -18.71 1.77 21.28
CA ALA A 254 -19.19 3.13 21.11
C ALA A 254 -18.66 3.79 19.82
N ALA A 255 -17.42 3.48 19.42
CA ALA A 255 -16.81 4.05 18.22
C ALA A 255 -17.36 3.44 16.92
N THR A 256 -17.66 2.14 16.91
CA THR A 256 -17.96 1.39 15.68
C THR A 256 -19.38 0.83 15.62
N GLY A 257 -20.05 0.64 16.76
CA GLY A 257 -21.34 -0.04 16.86
C GLY A 257 -21.26 -1.57 16.78
N PHE A 258 -20.07 -2.17 16.72
CA PHE A 258 -19.89 -3.61 16.86
C PHE A 258 -19.71 -3.97 18.35
N ARG A 259 -20.48 -4.95 18.83
CA ARG A 259 -20.35 -5.44 20.19
C ARG A 259 -19.05 -6.22 20.34
N VAL A 260 -18.37 -5.99 21.45
CA VAL A 260 -17.16 -6.72 21.81
C VAL A 260 -17.18 -7.12 23.27
N HIS A 261 -16.60 -8.27 23.58
CA HIS A 261 -16.32 -8.70 24.94
C HIS A 261 -14.84 -8.50 25.24
N GLU A 262 -14.54 -7.68 26.24
CA GLU A 262 -13.18 -7.43 26.72
C GLU A 262 -12.88 -8.28 27.97
N ALA A 263 -11.75 -8.98 27.96
CA ALA A 263 -11.25 -9.74 29.10
C ALA A 263 -9.86 -9.24 29.52
N PRO A 264 -9.47 -9.38 30.80
CA PRO A 264 -8.12 -9.05 31.22
C PRO A 264 -7.09 -9.93 30.52
N GLY A 265 -6.06 -9.30 29.93
CA GLY A 265 -4.91 -10.00 29.38
C GLY A 265 -4.61 -9.65 27.93
N ILE A 266 -3.59 -10.33 27.39
CA ILE A 266 -3.14 -10.22 26.02
C ILE A 266 -3.14 -11.64 25.44
N ARG A 267 -3.63 -11.79 24.23
CA ARG A 267 -3.62 -13.06 23.49
C ARG A 267 -2.87 -12.91 22.18
N LYS A 268 -2.16 -13.98 21.81
CA LYS A 268 -1.62 -14.12 20.47
C LYS A 268 -2.72 -14.68 19.58
N VAL A 269 -3.00 -14.02 18.46
CA VAL A 269 -4.13 -14.40 17.60
C VAL A 269 -3.66 -14.71 16.20
N SER A 270 -3.91 -15.93 15.76
CA SER A 270 -3.81 -16.33 14.35
C SER A 270 -5.23 -16.32 13.76
N ALA A 271 -5.36 -15.90 12.51
CA ALA A 271 -6.65 -15.84 11.82
C ALA A 271 -6.56 -16.39 10.41
N SER A 272 -7.70 -16.84 9.88
CA SER A 272 -7.82 -17.30 8.50
C SER A 272 -9.10 -16.83 7.83
N TRP A 273 -9.03 -16.62 6.51
CA TRP A 273 -10.12 -16.26 5.62
C TRP A 273 -10.14 -17.25 4.46
N HIS A 274 -11.26 -17.97 4.27
CA HIS A 274 -11.37 -19.06 3.26
C HIS A 274 -10.20 -20.06 3.25
N GLY A 275 -9.68 -20.41 4.43
CA GLY A 275 -8.53 -21.31 4.58
C GLY A 275 -7.17 -20.67 4.28
N GLN A 276 -7.13 -19.41 3.84
CA GLN A 276 -5.91 -18.62 3.75
C GLN A 276 -5.60 -17.98 5.10
N ALA A 277 -4.45 -18.34 5.67
CA ALA A 277 -3.97 -17.73 6.91
C ALA A 277 -3.60 -16.25 6.70
N PHE A 278 -3.88 -15.44 7.72
CA PHE A 278 -3.26 -14.14 7.88
C PHE A 278 -1.76 -14.38 8.10
N VAL A 279 -0.92 -13.47 7.61
CA VAL A 279 0.54 -13.65 7.66
C VAL A 279 1.07 -13.54 9.10
N GLU A 280 0.28 -12.99 10.01
CA GLU A 280 0.71 -12.50 11.30
C GLU A 280 -0.05 -13.18 12.45
N GLU A 281 0.65 -13.30 13.58
CA GLU A 281 0.09 -13.77 14.83
C GLU A 281 0.32 -12.73 15.94
N PRO A 282 -0.31 -11.55 15.88
CA PRO A 282 -0.02 -10.46 16.79
C PRO A 282 -0.52 -10.76 18.20
N ALA A 283 0.18 -10.17 19.17
CA ALA A 283 -0.28 -10.08 20.54
C ALA A 283 -1.21 -8.85 20.68
N ILE A 284 -2.49 -9.09 20.96
CA ILE A 284 -3.52 -8.05 21.12
C ILE A 284 -4.22 -8.19 22.47
N PRO A 285 -4.82 -7.11 23.03
CA PRO A 285 -5.70 -7.23 24.19
C PRO A 285 -6.77 -8.31 23.96
N ASP A 286 -7.15 -9.03 25.01
CA ASP A 286 -8.15 -10.10 24.87
C ASP A 286 -9.55 -9.52 24.63
N ILE A 287 -9.84 -9.28 23.35
CA ILE A 287 -11.08 -8.69 22.85
C ILE A 287 -11.67 -9.65 21.84
N ARG A 288 -12.94 -9.98 22.01
CA ARG A 288 -13.70 -10.89 21.13
C ARG A 288 -14.88 -10.14 20.54
N ILE A 289 -15.09 -10.28 19.23
CA ILE A 289 -16.28 -9.73 18.57
C ILE A 289 -17.49 -10.58 18.96
N GLU A 290 -18.58 -9.93 19.33
CA GLU A 290 -19.88 -10.58 19.53
C GLU A 290 -20.80 -10.26 18.33
N PRO A 291 -20.96 -11.19 17.37
CA PRO A 291 -21.80 -10.97 16.20
C PRO A 291 -23.26 -10.68 16.57
N ALA A 292 -23.83 -9.63 16.01
CA ALA A 292 -25.27 -9.42 16.06
C ALA A 292 -25.98 -10.21 14.95
N CYS A 293 -27.32 -10.32 15.05
CA CYS A 293 -28.11 -10.92 13.98
C CYS A 293 -27.92 -10.15 12.66
N GLY A 294 -27.57 -10.87 11.59
CA GLY A 294 -27.31 -10.29 10.26
C GLY A 294 -25.86 -9.87 10.01
N ASP A 295 -24.99 -9.89 11.03
CA ASP A 295 -23.56 -9.71 10.82
C ASP A 295 -22.97 -10.95 10.12
N ILE A 296 -21.99 -10.71 9.24
CA ILE A 296 -21.32 -11.72 8.42
C ILE A 296 -19.88 -11.85 8.90
N VAL A 297 -19.53 -13.04 9.39
CA VAL A 297 -18.14 -13.36 9.75
C VAL A 297 -17.36 -13.65 8.48
N LEU A 298 -16.35 -12.83 8.19
CA LEU A 298 -15.49 -12.97 7.02
C LEU A 298 -14.26 -13.83 7.33
N ALA A 299 -13.66 -13.64 8.50
CA ALA A 299 -12.49 -14.38 8.95
C ALA A 299 -12.65 -14.83 10.39
N VAL A 300 -12.02 -15.96 10.74
CA VAL A 300 -12.08 -16.56 12.07
C VAL A 300 -10.67 -16.74 12.64
N THR A 301 -10.55 -16.67 13.95
CA THR A 301 -9.32 -17.05 14.67
C THR A 301 -9.20 -18.57 14.79
N ASP A 302 -8.03 -19.06 15.18
CA ASP A 302 -7.82 -20.49 15.47
C ASP A 302 -8.73 -21.02 16.60
N ASP A 303 -9.13 -20.15 17.52
CA ASP A 303 -10.06 -20.46 18.61
C ASP A 303 -11.54 -20.43 18.17
N GLY A 304 -11.81 -20.09 16.90
CA GLY A 304 -13.15 -19.99 16.34
C GLY A 304 -13.87 -18.65 16.57
N ASP A 305 -13.20 -17.68 17.20
CA ASP A 305 -13.73 -16.34 17.40
C ASP A 305 -13.75 -15.57 16.05
N PRO A 306 -14.72 -14.66 15.80
CA PRO A 306 -14.66 -13.80 14.62
C PRO A 306 -13.43 -12.86 14.67
N ALA A 307 -12.60 -12.91 13.63
CA ALA A 307 -11.44 -12.04 13.47
C ALA A 307 -11.76 -10.80 12.62
N VAL A 308 -12.59 -10.99 11.58
CA VAL A 308 -13.11 -9.93 10.72
C VAL A 308 -14.60 -10.14 10.54
N ILE A 309 -15.38 -9.10 10.82
CA ILE A 309 -16.83 -9.11 10.72
C ILE A 309 -17.30 -7.97 9.82
N MET A 310 -18.37 -8.21 9.07
CA MET A 310 -19.02 -7.21 8.23
C MET A 310 -20.49 -7.07 8.60
N ARG A 311 -20.95 -5.82 8.73
CA ARG A 311 -22.36 -5.46 8.81
C ARG A 311 -22.79 -4.79 7.51
N ARG A 312 -23.88 -5.26 6.92
CA ARG A 312 -24.50 -4.62 5.75
C ARG A 312 -25.58 -3.65 6.21
N HIS A 313 -25.53 -2.45 5.65
CA HIS A 313 -26.57 -1.44 5.76
C HIS A 313 -27.26 -1.29 4.39
N ASP A 314 -28.32 -0.49 4.32
CA ASP A 314 -29.09 -0.31 3.09
C ASP A 314 -28.27 0.25 1.92
N ASP A 315 -27.29 1.11 2.20
CA ASP A 315 -26.51 1.87 1.19
C ASP A 315 -24.98 1.80 1.39
N TYR A 316 -24.49 0.97 2.31
CA TYR A 316 -23.06 0.79 2.54
C TYR A 316 -22.79 -0.46 3.39
N GLN A 317 -21.52 -0.82 3.55
CA GLN A 317 -21.11 -1.87 4.47
C GLN A 317 -20.04 -1.37 5.42
N GLU A 318 -20.07 -1.85 6.66
CA GLU A 318 -19.02 -1.62 7.64
C GLU A 318 -18.30 -2.92 7.96
N VAL A 319 -16.97 -2.86 8.05
CA VAL A 319 -16.12 -3.99 8.38
C VAL A 319 -15.26 -3.61 9.58
N LEU A 320 -15.29 -4.46 10.60
CA LEU A 320 -14.37 -4.41 11.73
C LEU A 320 -13.39 -5.59 11.61
N ALA A 321 -12.10 -5.28 11.54
CA ALA A 321 -11.03 -6.26 11.56
C ALA A 321 -10.20 -6.09 12.84
N LEU A 322 -10.32 -6.99 13.81
CA LEU A 322 -9.52 -6.91 15.04
C LEU A 322 -8.08 -7.36 14.82
N VAL A 323 -7.88 -8.31 13.91
CA VAL A 323 -6.55 -8.82 13.55
C VAL A 323 -5.98 -7.97 12.41
N PRO A 324 -4.78 -7.39 12.55
CA PRO A 324 -4.15 -6.58 11.53
C PRO A 324 -3.63 -7.43 10.36
N CYS A 325 -3.15 -6.77 9.30
CA CYS A 325 -2.60 -7.42 8.11
C CYS A 325 -3.64 -8.31 7.39
N MET A 326 -4.81 -7.74 7.08
CA MET A 326 -5.82 -8.39 6.25
C MET A 326 -5.21 -8.87 4.93
N PRO A 327 -5.45 -10.13 4.52
CA PRO A 327 -4.92 -10.67 3.27
C PRO A 327 -5.39 -9.90 2.04
N ALA A 328 -4.53 -9.81 1.02
CA ALA A 328 -4.83 -9.16 -0.26
C ALA A 328 -6.10 -9.68 -0.93
N GLY A 329 -6.39 -10.98 -0.81
CA GLY A 329 -7.62 -11.59 -1.33
C GLY A 329 -8.88 -11.06 -0.64
N LEU A 330 -8.87 -10.93 0.68
CA LEU A 330 -9.96 -10.33 1.46
C LEU A 330 -10.14 -8.85 1.10
N VAL A 331 -9.05 -8.08 1.01
CA VAL A 331 -9.11 -6.67 0.57
C VAL A 331 -9.75 -6.57 -0.82
N ARG A 332 -9.33 -7.42 -1.76
CA ARG A 332 -9.88 -7.46 -3.13
C ARG A 332 -11.38 -7.78 -3.15
N GLU A 333 -11.86 -8.72 -2.34
CA GLU A 333 -13.29 -9.02 -2.26
C GLU A 333 -14.10 -7.84 -1.72
N LEU A 334 -13.58 -7.10 -0.75
CA LEU A 334 -14.23 -5.90 -0.22
C LEU A 334 -14.27 -4.75 -1.24
N VAL A 335 -13.26 -4.64 -2.11
CA VAL A 335 -13.27 -3.72 -3.25
C VAL A 335 -14.35 -4.13 -4.27
N LEU A 336 -14.41 -5.41 -4.64
CA LEU A 336 -15.43 -5.92 -5.57
C LEU A 336 -16.86 -5.73 -5.01
N LEU A 337 -17.04 -5.98 -3.71
CA LEU A 337 -18.32 -5.78 -3.02
C LEU A 337 -18.80 -4.32 -3.07
N SER A 338 -17.86 -3.37 -3.00
CA SER A 338 -18.15 -1.93 -3.11
C SER A 338 -18.20 -1.43 -4.56
N ALA A 339 -18.20 -2.33 -5.54
CA ALA A 339 -18.13 -2.02 -6.97
C ALA A 339 -16.90 -1.19 -7.37
N GLY A 340 -15.82 -1.29 -6.59
CA GLY A 340 -14.50 -0.77 -6.96
C GLY A 340 -13.87 -1.56 -8.09
N HIS A 341 -13.07 -0.88 -8.91
CA HIS A 341 -12.37 -1.54 -10.00
C HIS A 341 -11.16 -2.32 -9.50
N VAL A 342 -11.07 -3.59 -9.89
CA VAL A 342 -9.93 -4.48 -9.64
C VAL A 342 -9.31 -4.80 -10.99
N TRP A 343 -8.05 -4.40 -11.17
CA TRP A 343 -7.31 -4.56 -12.42
C TRP A 343 -6.79 -5.98 -12.60
N SER A 344 -6.42 -6.67 -11.52
CA SER A 344 -5.88 -8.04 -11.57
C SER A 344 -6.33 -8.87 -10.37
N HIS A 345 -6.42 -10.19 -10.54
CA HIS A 345 -6.87 -11.13 -9.51
C HIS A 345 -5.75 -12.05 -9.01
N THR A 346 -4.52 -11.89 -9.51
CA THR A 346 -3.41 -12.82 -9.32
C THR A 346 -2.44 -12.42 -8.20
N GLY A 347 -2.77 -11.41 -7.40
CA GLY A 347 -1.95 -10.96 -6.26
C GLY A 347 -0.76 -10.09 -6.65
N ASP A 348 -0.74 -9.57 -7.88
CA ASP A 348 0.30 -8.69 -8.39
C ASP A 348 0.10 -7.25 -7.93
N CYS A 349 1.18 -6.46 -7.94
CA CYS A 349 1.10 -5.04 -7.57
C CYS A 349 0.57 -4.24 -8.75
N ILE A 350 -0.37 -3.32 -8.49
CA ILE A 350 -0.99 -2.48 -9.50
C ILE A 350 -0.89 -1.00 -9.10
N SER A 351 -0.45 -0.17 -10.04
CA SER A 351 -0.66 1.27 -10.04
C SER A 351 -1.34 1.66 -11.35
N ALA A 352 -2.27 2.63 -11.32
CA ALA A 352 -3.13 2.94 -12.46
C ALA A 352 -3.58 4.40 -12.48
N ASN A 353 -3.66 4.99 -13.66
CA ASN A 353 -4.34 6.26 -13.84
C ASN A 353 -5.35 6.15 -14.98
N SER A 354 -5.97 7.26 -15.34
CA SER A 354 -7.03 7.29 -16.36
C SER A 354 -6.59 6.79 -17.73
N ARG A 355 -5.28 6.68 -18.00
CA ARG A 355 -4.72 6.26 -19.29
C ARG A 355 -3.77 5.07 -19.22
N TYR A 356 -3.07 4.90 -18.11
CA TYR A 356 -1.99 3.93 -17.97
C TYR A 356 -2.23 2.97 -16.81
N VAL A 357 -1.73 1.74 -16.94
CA VAL A 357 -1.68 0.73 -15.87
C VAL A 357 -0.31 0.09 -15.82
N CYS A 358 0.28 0.05 -14.63
CA CYS A 358 1.51 -0.66 -14.33
C CYS A 358 1.18 -1.92 -13.54
N ILE A 359 1.79 -3.04 -13.92
CA ILE A 359 1.72 -4.31 -13.20
C ILE A 359 3.13 -4.78 -12.85
N HIS A 360 3.33 -5.24 -11.62
CA HIS A 360 4.54 -5.92 -11.17
C HIS A 360 4.21 -7.33 -10.68
N ALA A 361 4.76 -8.34 -11.36
CA ALA A 361 4.43 -9.74 -11.13
C ALA A 361 4.96 -10.26 -9.79
N ALA A 362 4.04 -10.71 -8.94
CA ALA A 362 4.33 -11.34 -7.64
C ALA A 362 4.65 -12.85 -7.75
N SER A 363 4.43 -13.43 -8.92
CA SER A 363 4.61 -14.86 -9.22
C SER A 363 4.74 -15.08 -10.72
N ASP A 364 5.28 -16.23 -11.13
CA ASP A 364 5.27 -16.66 -12.53
C ASP A 364 3.84 -16.98 -13.02
N GLY A 365 3.63 -16.85 -14.33
CA GLY A 365 2.49 -17.38 -15.06
C GLY A 365 1.59 -16.32 -15.68
N VAL A 366 0.40 -16.77 -16.12
CA VAL A 366 -0.58 -15.92 -16.81
C VAL A 366 -1.11 -14.83 -15.88
N LYS A 367 -0.93 -13.59 -16.30
CA LYS A 367 -1.50 -12.38 -15.68
C LYS A 367 -2.61 -11.86 -16.56
N ARG A 368 -3.66 -11.36 -15.93
CA ARG A 368 -4.79 -10.73 -16.63
C ARG A 368 -5.04 -9.33 -16.10
N ILE A 369 -5.13 -8.37 -17.01
CA ILE A 369 -5.57 -7.01 -16.72
C ILE A 369 -7.00 -6.83 -17.23
N TYR A 370 -7.90 -6.47 -16.32
CA TYR A 370 -9.28 -6.06 -16.61
C TYR A 370 -9.30 -4.56 -16.87
N LEU A 371 -9.98 -4.13 -17.93
CA LEU A 371 -10.03 -2.73 -18.34
C LEU A 371 -11.25 -2.03 -17.75
N PRO A 372 -11.13 -0.79 -17.26
CA PRO A 372 -12.25 -0.02 -16.73
C PRO A 372 -13.19 0.48 -17.84
N ARG A 373 -12.76 0.38 -19.10
CA ARG A 373 -13.50 0.75 -20.31
C ARG A 373 -13.06 -0.13 -21.47
N LYS A 374 -13.82 -0.13 -22.55
CA LYS A 374 -13.43 -0.82 -23.77
C LYS A 374 -12.11 -0.28 -24.33
N GLY A 375 -11.16 -1.15 -24.64
CA GLY A 375 -9.87 -0.76 -25.22
C GLY A 375 -8.91 -1.93 -25.42
N ARG A 376 -7.66 -1.61 -25.75
CA ARG A 376 -6.53 -2.55 -25.81
C ARG A 376 -5.35 -2.02 -25.01
N LEU A 377 -4.40 -2.89 -24.70
CA LEU A 377 -3.18 -2.52 -23.98
C LEU A 377 -2.01 -2.37 -24.95
N LEU A 378 -1.43 -1.18 -24.99
CA LEU A 378 -0.18 -0.86 -25.68
C LEU A 378 0.96 -0.80 -24.65
N ASP A 379 1.95 -1.68 -24.75
CA ASP A 379 3.17 -1.58 -23.94
C ASP A 379 3.97 -0.34 -24.34
N ILE A 380 4.19 0.57 -23.39
CA ILE A 380 4.79 1.89 -23.69
C ILE A 380 6.31 1.84 -23.90
N PHE A 381 6.96 0.73 -23.53
CA PHE A 381 8.39 0.53 -23.74
C PHE A 381 8.66 -0.26 -25.03
N SER A 382 7.88 -1.31 -25.33
CA SER A 382 8.07 -2.11 -26.53
C SER A 382 7.28 -1.64 -27.76
N GLY A 383 6.22 -0.85 -27.56
CA GLY A 383 5.28 -0.45 -28.62
C GLY A 383 4.33 -1.58 -29.07
N GLU A 384 4.34 -2.72 -28.37
CA GLU A 384 3.49 -3.86 -28.68
C GLU A 384 2.05 -3.60 -28.22
N ILE A 385 1.07 -3.76 -29.13
CA ILE A 385 -0.35 -3.85 -28.74
C ILE A 385 -0.65 -5.32 -28.44
N LEU A 386 -0.96 -5.61 -27.18
CA LEU A 386 -1.25 -6.97 -26.72
C LEU A 386 -2.58 -7.45 -27.29
N LYS A 387 -2.63 -8.76 -27.58
CA LYS A 387 -3.87 -9.44 -27.97
C LYS A 387 -4.72 -9.69 -26.73
N GLY A 388 -5.99 -9.32 -26.80
CA GLY A 388 -6.98 -9.53 -25.77
C GLY A 388 -8.37 -9.34 -26.35
N ASN A 389 -9.37 -9.22 -25.49
CA ASN A 389 -10.65 -8.66 -25.90
C ASN A 389 -10.74 -7.19 -25.46
N GLU A 390 -11.83 -6.51 -25.82
CA GLU A 390 -11.99 -5.09 -25.49
C GLU A 390 -12.12 -4.82 -23.98
N THR A 391 -12.28 -5.83 -23.13
CA THR A 391 -12.54 -5.70 -21.68
C THR A 391 -11.44 -6.28 -20.78
N TRP A 392 -10.57 -7.15 -21.31
CA TRP A 392 -9.41 -7.67 -20.61
C TRP A 392 -8.35 -8.21 -21.59
N THR A 393 -7.11 -8.23 -21.12
CA THR A 393 -5.93 -8.74 -21.83
C THR A 393 -5.14 -9.70 -20.94
N GLU A 394 -4.63 -10.79 -21.53
CA GLU A 394 -3.76 -11.76 -20.87
C GLU A 394 -2.33 -11.70 -21.40
N MET A 395 -1.39 -12.01 -20.53
CA MET A 395 0.04 -12.08 -20.85
C MET A 395 0.75 -13.03 -19.89
N GLU A 396 1.77 -13.71 -20.38
CA GLU A 396 2.72 -14.43 -19.52
C GLU A 396 3.70 -13.44 -18.90
N MET A 397 3.91 -13.54 -17.60
CA MET A 397 4.95 -12.78 -16.88
C MET A 397 5.67 -13.74 -15.94
N GLY A 398 6.98 -13.57 -15.79
CA GLY A 398 7.71 -14.20 -14.70
C GLY A 398 7.76 -13.30 -13.46
N PHE A 399 8.10 -13.92 -12.33
CA PHE A 399 8.32 -13.27 -11.05
C PHE A 399 9.28 -12.09 -11.19
N GLY A 400 8.85 -10.92 -10.69
CA GLY A 400 9.63 -9.70 -10.74
C GLY A 400 9.57 -8.91 -12.05
N ASP A 401 8.90 -9.43 -13.09
CA ASP A 401 8.64 -8.65 -14.31
C ASP A 401 7.70 -7.49 -14.02
N SER A 402 7.93 -6.37 -14.70
CA SER A 402 7.03 -5.21 -14.67
C SER A 402 6.78 -4.68 -16.06
N ARG A 403 5.55 -4.26 -16.32
CA ARG A 403 5.15 -3.65 -17.59
C ARG A 403 4.21 -2.49 -17.33
N ILE A 404 4.26 -1.48 -18.19
CA ILE A 404 3.34 -0.34 -18.17
C ILE A 404 2.64 -0.29 -19.52
N PHE A 405 1.32 -0.19 -19.46
CA PHE A 405 0.47 -0.18 -20.65
C PHE A 405 -0.33 1.10 -20.73
N GLU A 406 -0.48 1.66 -21.93
CA GLU A 406 -1.52 2.61 -22.27
C GLU A 406 -2.79 1.88 -22.69
N ILE A 407 -3.94 2.37 -22.25
CA ILE A 407 -5.26 1.89 -22.67
C ILE A 407 -5.70 2.67 -23.91
N VAL A 408 -5.64 2.02 -25.08
CA VAL A 408 -5.87 2.61 -26.42
C VAL A 408 -7.11 2.09 -27.13
#